data_AF-A0A127QCK3-F1
#
_entry.id   AF-A0A127QCK3-F1
#
_cell.length_a   1.000
_cell.length_b   1.000
_cell.length_c   1.000
_cell.angle_alpha   90.00
_cell.angle_beta   90.00
_cell.angle_gamma   90.00
#
_symmetry.space_group_name_H-M   'P 1'
#
loop_
_entity.id
_entity.type
_entity.pdbx_description
1 polymer ?
#
loop_
_entity_poly.entity_id
_entity_poly.type
_entity_poly.pdbx_seq_one_letter_code
_entity_poly.pdbx_strand_id
1 'polypeptide(L)' 'MGTVAAGEGFPVAILNRNQPAFYCVPAKAYEALMNKLEDMELNAIADARSSQAVIKVKLDEL' A
#
# COMPACT_ATOMS: atom_id res chain seq x y z
N MET A 1 5.31 7.63 27.23
CA MET A 1 4.38 6.93 26.33
C MET A 1 5.13 6.73 25.02
N GLY A 2 5.55 5.49 24.71
CA GLY A 2 6.45 5.15 23.61
C GLY A 2 5.75 5.24 22.27
N THR A 3 5.54 6.47 21.83
CA THR A 3 4.86 6.80 20.59
C THR A 3 5.83 6.65 19.43
N VAL A 4 5.30 6.40 18.23
CA VAL A 4 5.97 6.22 16.92
C VAL A 4 7.27 7.05 16.71
N ALA A 5 7.45 8.17 17.41
CA ALA A 5 8.66 8.99 17.46
C ALA A 5 9.96 8.22 17.79
N ALA A 6 9.90 7.15 18.61
CA ALA A 6 11.09 6.35 18.93
C ALA A 6 11.61 5.53 17.74
N GLY A 7 10.78 5.33 16.70
CA GLY A 7 11.16 4.61 15.49
C GLY A 7 11.84 5.48 14.43
N GLU A 8 12.10 6.76 14.69
CA GLU A 8 12.70 7.69 13.71
C GLU A 8 11.98 7.70 12.35
N GLY A 9 10.66 7.48 12.36
CA GLY A 9 9.85 7.41 11.14
C GLY A 9 9.76 6.02 10.51
N PHE A 10 10.33 4.99 11.13
CA PHE A 10 10.16 3.58 10.77
C PHE A 10 9.10 2.89 11.64
N PRO A 11 8.50 1.78 11.15
CA PRO A 11 7.67 0.91 11.97
C PRO A 11 8.42 0.34 13.17
N VAL A 12 7.76 0.29 14.33
CA VAL A 12 8.33 -0.26 15.58
C VAL A 12 7.49 -1.44 16.05
N ALA A 13 8.15 -2.53 16.44
CA ALA A 13 7.51 -3.68 17.08
C ALA A 13 7.45 -3.48 18.60
N ILE A 14 6.28 -3.69 19.20
CA ILE A 14 6.08 -3.72 20.64
C ILE A 14 6.05 -5.18 21.09
N LEU A 15 6.97 -5.55 21.96
CA LEU A 15 7.14 -6.92 22.43
C LEU A 15 6.46 -7.12 23.79
N ASN A 16 5.84 -8.28 23.98
CA ASN A 16 5.37 -8.79 25.26
C ASN A 16 6.03 -10.16 25.49
N ARG A 17 6.80 -10.32 26.57
CA ARG A 17 7.59 -11.55 26.84
C ARG A 17 8.46 -11.97 25.65
N ASN A 18 9.15 -10.99 25.05
CA ASN A 18 9.97 -11.16 23.84
C ASN A 18 9.23 -11.66 22.60
N GLN A 19 7.90 -11.61 22.58
CA GLN A 19 7.08 -11.93 21.42
C GLN A 19 6.41 -10.66 20.88
N PRO A 20 6.37 -10.44 19.55
CA PRO A 20 5.66 -9.29 18.97
C PRO A 20 4.18 -9.33 19.32
N ALA A 21 3.71 -8.30 20.02
CA ALA A 21 2.31 -8.14 20.37
C ALA A 21 1.60 -7.16 19.43
N PHE A 22 2.29 -6.08 19.05
CA PHE A 22 1.75 -5.04 18.16
C PHE A 22 2.86 -4.42 17.31
N TYR A 23 2.47 -3.81 16.18
CA TYR A 23 3.33 -2.97 15.36
C TYR A 23 2.77 -1.55 15.30
N CYS A 24 3.58 -0.57 15.68
CA CYS A 24 3.29 0.84 15.51
C CYS A 24 3.87 1.29 14.16
N VAL A 25 3.00 1.41 13.16
CA VAL A 25 3.37 1.86 11.81
C VAL A 25 3.07 3.37 11.69
N PRO A 26 4.02 4.21 11.27
CA PRO A 26 3.75 5.61 10.98
C PRO A 26 2.67 5.76 9.91
N ALA A 27 1.77 6.73 10.06
CA ALA A 27 0.64 6.93 9.16
C ALA A 27 1.07 7.02 7.67
N LYS A 28 2.10 7.83 7.37
CA LYS A 28 2.64 7.96 6.01
C LYS A 28 3.17 6.63 5.44
N ALA A 29 3.80 5.80 6.28
CA ALA A 29 4.32 4.51 5.85
C ALA A 29 3.18 3.52 5.57
N TYR A 30 2.13 3.54 6.39
CA TYR A 30 0.94 2.72 6.19
C TYR A 30 0.15 3.14 4.95
N GLU A 31 -0.04 4.43 4.74
CA GLU A 31 -0.68 4.98 3.53
C GLU A 31 0.09 4.60 2.26
N ALA A 32 1.42 4.75 2.26
CA ALA A 32 2.26 4.33 1.14
C ALA A 32 2.20 2.81 0.89
N LEU A 33 2.07 2.00 1.95
CA LEU A 33 1.88 0.56 1.83
C LEU A 33 0.53 0.25 1.15
N MET A 34 -0.55 0.89 1.59
CA MET A 34 -1.88 0.66 1.02
C MET A 34 -1.97 1.09 -0.44
N ASN A 35 -1.47 2.27 -0.79
CA ASN A 35 -1.43 2.73 -2.18
C ASN A 35 -0.68 1.73 -3.09
N LYS A 36 0.43 1.16 -2.61
CA LYS A 36 1.16 0.13 -3.38
C LYS A 36 0.39 -1.16 -3.55
N LEU A 37 -0.38 -1.58 -2.54
CA LEU A 37 -1.24 -2.77 -2.65
C LEU A 37 -2.33 -2.55 -3.70
N GLU A 38 -2.99 -1.39 -3.66
CA GLU A 38 -4.01 -1.01 -4.64
C GLU A 38 -3.42 -0.94 -6.06
N ASP A 39 -2.26 -0.29 -6.23
CA ASP A 39 -1.56 -0.22 -7.51
C ASP A 39 -1.22 -1.62 -8.05
N MET A 40 -0.80 -2.57 -7.19
CA MET A 40 -0.50 -3.94 -7.62
C MET A 40 -1.75 -4.65 -8.14
N GLU A 41 -2.90 -4.49 -7.49
CA GLU A 41 -4.16 -5.06 -7.95
C GLU A 41 -4.59 -4.46 -9.29
N LEU A 42 -4.49 -3.13 -9.44
CA LEU A 42 -4.78 -2.44 -10.69
C LEU A 42 -3.84 -2.86 -11.83
N ASN A 43 -2.55 -3.02 -11.53
CA ASN A 43 -1.56 -3.48 -12.49
C ASN A 43 -1.85 -4.92 -12.93
N ALA A 44 -2.25 -5.82 -12.03
CA ALA A 44 -2.64 -7.17 -12.41
C ALA A 44 -3.82 -7.18 -13.40
N ILE A 45 -4.80 -6.28 -13.22
CA ILE A 45 -5.92 -6.11 -14.15
C ILE A 45 -5.44 -5.55 -15.49
N ALA A 46 -4.56 -4.55 -15.47
CA ALA A 46 -4.00 -3.96 -16.67
C ALA A 46 -3.18 -4.99 -17.48
N ASP A 47 -2.33 -5.75 -16.81
CA ASP A 47 -1.50 -6.81 -17.40
C ASP A 47 -2.36 -7.91 -18.03
N ALA A 48 -3.42 -8.34 -17.34
CA ALA A 48 -4.38 -9.32 -17.86
C ALA A 48 -5.13 -8.82 -19.12
N ARG A 49 -5.24 -7.50 -19.29
CA ARG A 49 -5.88 -6.86 -20.45
C ARG A 49 -4.91 -6.43 -21.55
N SER A 50 -3.59 -6.51 -21.31
CA SER A 50 -2.54 -6.02 -22.22
C SER A 50 -2.62 -6.59 -23.64
N SER A 51 -3.13 -7.81 -23.80
CA SER A 51 -3.24 -8.52 -25.08
C SER A 51 -4.64 -8.48 -25.70
N GLN A 52 -5.57 -7.73 -25.11
CA GLN A 52 -6.93 -7.60 -25.65
C GLN A 52 -6.99 -6.59 -26.79
N ALA A 53 -8.05 -6.65 -27.59
CA ALA A 53 -8.27 -5.70 -28.68
C ALA A 53 -8.43 -4.27 -28.13
N VAL A 54 -7.61 -3.34 -28.62
CA VAL A 54 -7.69 -1.93 -28.26
C VAL A 54 -8.87 -1.29 -29.00
N ILE A 55 -9.80 -0.70 -28.25
CA ILE A 55 -10.92 0.05 -28.81
C ILE A 55 -10.61 1.54 -28.66
N LYS A 56 -10.46 2.24 -29.79
CA LYS A 56 -10.23 3.69 -29.81
C LYS A 56 -11.56 4.41 -29.63
N VAL A 57 -11.67 5.22 -28.59
CA VAL A 57 -12.82 6.09 -28.31
C VAL A 57 -12.37 7.54 -28.20
N LYS A 58 -13.25 8.50 -28.49
CA LYS A 58 -13.03 9.91 -28.12
C LYS A 58 -13.79 10.23 -26.85
N LEU A 59 -13.23 11.11 -26.01
CA LEU A 59 -13.87 11.53 -24.76
C LEU A 59 -15.23 12.21 -24.98
N ASP A 60 -15.39 12.92 -26.09
CA ASP A 60 -16.65 13.59 -26.46
C ASP A 60 -17.75 12.61 -26.95
N GLU A 61 -17.41 11.33 -27.11
CA GLU A 61 -18.30 10.28 -27.62
C GLU A 61 -18.70 9.26 -26.52
N LEU A 62 -18.36 9.54 -25.25
CA LEU A 62 -18.70 8.76 -24.04
C LEU A 62 -20.01 9.21 -23.38
#